data_AF-A0A0F9CFL4-F1
#
_entry.id   AF-A0A0F9CFL4-F1
#
_cell.length_a   1.000
_cell.length_b   1.000
_cell.length_c   1.000
_cell.angle_alpha   90.00
_cell.angle_beta   90.00
_cell.angle_gamma   90.00
#
_symmetry.space_group_name_H-M   'P 1'
#
loop_
_entity.id
_entity.type
_entity.pdbx_description
1 polymer ?
#
loop_
_entity_poly.entity_id
_entity_poly.type
_entity_poly.pdbx_seq_one_letter_code
_entity_poly.pdbx_strand_id
1 'polypeptide(L)' 'MKVPVNIRMPEEMKKAIEKIAANEFRSLNSVILQYLDKQLRDKGIEWQSKNKSQIK' A
#
# COMPACT_ATOMS: atom_id res chain seq x y z
N MET A 1 12.35 8.18 5.57
CA MET A 1 11.36 8.31 6.67
C MET A 1 9.98 7.95 6.13
N LYS A 2 9.14 7.29 6.93
CA LYS A 2 7.73 7.02 6.57
C LYS A 2 6.88 8.16 7.09
N VAL A 3 6.03 8.75 6.24
CA VAL A 3 5.12 9.84 6.62
C VAL A 3 3.79 9.21 7.06
N PRO A 4 3.23 9.57 8.23
CA PRO A 4 1.92 9.06 8.64
C PRO A 4 0.82 9.57 7.70
N VAL A 5 -0.08 8.68 7.30
CA VAL A 5 -1.23 8.99 6.44
C VAL A 5 -2.49 8.53 7.15
N ASN A 6 -3.49 9.41 7.27
CA ASN A 6 -4.82 9.05 7.75
C ASN A 6 -5.76 8.87 6.56
N ILE A 7 -6.40 7.72 6.45
CA ILE A 7 -7.27 7.35 5.33
C ILE A 7 -8.70 7.18 5.87
N ARG A 8 -9.64 7.93 5.30
CA ARG A 8 -11.08 7.70 5.50
C ARG A 8 -11.58 6.76 4.42
N MET A 9 -12.26 5.69 4.81
CA MET A 9 -12.86 4.72 3.89
C MET A 9 -14.20 4.23 4.42
N PRO A 10 -15.11 3.73 3.56
CA PRO A 10 -16.32 3.07 4.00
C PRO A 10 -16.03 1.87 4.89
N GLU A 11 -16.92 1.59 5.84
CA GLU A 11 -16.75 0.49 6.81
C GLU A 11 -16.63 -0.87 6.11
N GLU A 12 -17.48 -1.14 5.13
CA GLU A 12 -17.46 -2.39 4.37
C GLU A 12 -16.17 -2.57 3.55
N MET A 13 -15.59 -1.47 3.07
CA MET A 13 -14.28 -1.51 2.41
C MET A 13 -13.19 -1.93 3.40
N LYS A 14 -13.19 -1.36 4.60
CA LYS A 14 -12.23 -1.74 5.65
C LYS A 14 -12.35 -3.23 5.99
N LYS A 15 -13.58 -3.72 6.24
CA LYS A 15 -13.82 -5.14 6.56
C LYS A 15 -13.34 -6.08 5.46
N ALA A 16 -13.59 -5.73 4.19
CA ALA A 16 -13.14 -6.54 3.06
C ALA A 16 -11.61 -6.66 3.01
N ILE A 17 -10.88 -5.56 3.22
CA ILE A 17 -9.42 -5.57 3.20
C ILE A 17 -8.87 -6.28 4.46
N GLU A 18 -9.49 -6.11 5.63
CA GLU A 18 -9.13 -6.83 6.86
C GLU A 18 -9.26 -8.35 6.69
N LYS A 19 -10.30 -8.82 6.00
CA LYS A 19 -10.46 -10.25 5.69
C LYS A 19 -9.32 -10.78 4.80
N ILE A 20 -8.91 -10.00 3.81
CA ILE A 20 -7.77 -10.36 2.94
C ILE A 20 -6.48 -10.40 3.76
N ALA A 21 -6.26 -9.38 4.59
CA ALA A 21 -5.10 -9.30 5.47
C ALA A 21 -5.02 -10.50 6.42
N ALA A 22 -6.15 -10.92 7.01
CA ALA A 22 -6.23 -12.08 7.88
C ALA A 22 -5.90 -13.38 7.13
N ASN A 23 -6.46 -13.57 5.93
CA ASN A 23 -6.21 -14.76 5.11
C ASN A 23 -4.74 -14.88 4.67
N GLU A 24 -4.07 -13.75 4.45
CA GLU A 24 -2.67 -13.70 4.03
C GLU A 24 -1.67 -13.61 5.21
N PHE A 25 -2.15 -13.59 6.46
CA PHE A 25 -1.33 -13.35 7.67
C PHE A 25 -0.51 -12.05 7.58
N ARG A 26 -1.13 -10.99 7.05
CA ARG A 26 -0.50 -9.67 6.85
C ARG A 26 -1.24 -8.58 7.58
N SER A 27 -0.58 -7.43 7.74
CA SER A 27 -1.23 -6.25 8.29
C SER A 27 -2.10 -5.55 7.24
N LEU A 28 -3.22 -4.97 7.68
CA LEU A 28 -4.10 -4.14 6.85
C LEU A 28 -3.31 -3.09 6.05
N ASN A 29 -2.37 -2.42 6.72
CA ASN A 29 -1.51 -1.41 6.09
C ASN A 29 -0.65 -1.99 4.95
N SER A 30 -0.09 -3.19 5.11
CA SER A 30 0.71 -3.84 4.06
C SER A 30 -0.12 -4.13 2.81
N VAL A 31 -1.36 -4.60 3.00
CA VAL A 31 -2.30 -4.88 1.91
C VAL A 31 -2.69 -3.59 1.19
N ILE A 32 -3.04 -2.53 1.93
CA ILE A 32 -3.37 -1.21 1.35
C ILE A 32 -2.20 -0.69 0.51
N LEU A 33 -0.98 -0.71 1.04
CA LEU A 33 0.20 -0.23 0.32
C LEU A 33 0.48 -1.04 -0.96
N GLN A 34 0.27 -2.35 -0.94
CA GLN A 34 0.41 -3.18 -2.14
C GLN A 34 -0.63 -2.82 -3.21
N TYR A 35 -1.89 -2.61 -2.82
CA TYR A 35 -2.92 -2.21 -3.78
C TYR A 35 -2.64 -0.83 -4.37
N LEU A 36 -2.18 0.13 -3.55
CA LEU A 36 -1.76 1.44 -4.05
C LEU A 36 -0.54 1.33 -4.98
N ASP A 37 0.48 0.54 -4.64
CA ASP A 37 1.64 0.32 -5.51
C ASP A 37 1.22 -0.25 -6.87
N LYS A 38 0.36 -1.27 -6.88
CA LYS A 38 -0.18 -1.85 -8.11
C LYS A 38 -0.94 -0.81 -8.93
N GLN A 39 -1.83 -0.04 -8.31
CA GLN A 39 -2.60 0.99 -9.02
C GLN A 39 -1.72 2.10 -9.61
N LEU A 40 -0.64 2.49 -8.91
CA LEU A 40 0.30 3.48 -9.44
C LEU A 40 1.09 2.92 -10.62
N ARG A 41 1.56 1.67 -10.53
CA ARG A 41 2.25 0.98 -11.64
C ARG A 41 1.36 0.79 -12.86
N ASP A 42 0.13 0.35 -12.66
CA ASP A 42 -0.85 0.14 -13.73
C ASP A 42 -1.17 1.45 -14.48
N LYS A 43 -1.04 2.60 -13.79
CA LYS A 43 -1.18 3.95 -14.37
C LYS A 43 0.12 4.52 -14.94
N GLY A 44 1.23 3.78 -14.90
CA GLY A 44 2.54 4.26 -15.34
C GLY A 44 3.13 5.36 -14.45
N ILE A 45 2.67 5.49 -13.20
CA ILE A 45 3.15 6.51 -12.26
C ILE A 45 4.37 5.99 -11.52
N GLU A 46 5.54 6.53 -11.86
CA GLU A 46 6.80 6.23 -11.17
C GLU A 46 6.90 6.96 -9.83
N TRP A 47 6.58 6.26 -8.74
CA TRP A 47 6.68 6.78 -7.38
C TRP A 47 7.92 6.28 -6.62
N GLN A 48 8.57 5.22 -7.12
CA GLN A 48 9.75 4.58 -6.50
C GLN A 48 11.07 5.32 -6.80
N SER A 49 10.97 6.49 -7.39
CA SER A 49 12.10 7.32 -7.81
C SER A 49 12.87 7.81 -6.57
N LYS A 50 14.14 7.39 -6.47
CA LYS A 50 15.19 7.83 -5.52
C LYS A 50 15.57 6.92 -4.34
N ASN A 51 15.54 5.59 -4.48
CA ASN A 51 16.27 4.70 -3.54
C ASN A 51 17.35 3.80 -4.20
N LYS A 52 17.73 4.08 -5.45
CA LYS A 52 18.78 3.34 -6.18
C LYS A 52 20.08 4.14 -6.40
N SER A 53 20.46 5.04 -5.48
CA SER A 53 21.73 5.78 -5.59
C SER A 53 22.66 5.67 -4.36
N GLN A 54 22.53 4.60 -3.56
CA GLN A 54 23.52 4.26 -2.54
C GLN A 54 23.93 2.79 -2.61
N ILE A 55 24.39 2.34 -3.76
CA ILE A 55 25.38 1.26 -3.85
C ILE A 55 26.33 1.68 -4.97
N LYS A 56 27.32 2.50 -4.60
CA LYS A 56 28.57 2.65 -5.35
C LYS A 56 29.55 1.64 -4.79
#